data_AF-A0A090WWL9-F1
#
_entry.id   AF-A0A090WWL9-F1
#
_cell.length_a   1.000
_cell.length_b   1.000
_cell.length_c   1.000
_cell.angle_alpha   90.00
_cell.angle_beta   90.00
_cell.angle_gamma   90.00
#
_symmetry.space_group_name_H-M   'P 1'
#
loop_
_entity.id
_entity.type
_entity.pdbx_description
1 polymer ?
#
loop_
_entity_poly.entity_id
_entity_poly.type
_entity_poly.pdbx_seq_one_letter_code
_entity_poly.pdbx_strand_id
1 'polypeptide(L)'
;MKQKDTAPKQDGITRNPFPNSKKIYVEGKIHPQIKVAMREISLSDTTDSMTKKKTPNEPVTVYDTSGGPYTDPNKKIDIHAGIERIRESWIKERGDVEQLDTFSSEYCNQRLNDKSLDHMRFSLQKKPMRAKTGQKRNPITLR
;
A
#
# COMPACT_ATOMS: atom_id res chain seq x y z
N MET A 1 8.70 -18.30 31.19
CA MET A 1 7.57 -18.41 30.23
C MET A 1 7.93 -17.60 28.99
N LYS A 2 7.91 -18.19 27.79
CA LYS A 2 8.12 -17.41 26.54
C LYS A 2 6.91 -16.50 26.33
N GLN A 3 7.14 -15.23 25.98
CA GLN A 3 6.05 -14.35 25.55
C GLN A 3 5.37 -14.98 24.33
N LYS A 4 4.03 -14.98 24.30
CA LYS A 4 3.28 -15.44 23.13
C LYS A 4 3.42 -14.40 22.02
N ASP A 5 3.79 -14.86 20.83
CA ASP A 5 3.77 -14.01 19.64
C ASP A 5 2.37 -13.44 19.46
N THR A 6 2.28 -12.12 19.39
CA THR A 6 1.01 -11.39 19.26
C THR A 6 1.11 -10.49 18.05
N ALA A 7 -0.02 -10.17 17.41
CA ALA A 7 -0.04 -9.21 16.33
C ALA A 7 0.64 -7.88 16.75
N PRO A 8 1.39 -7.23 15.84
CA PRO A 8 2.14 -6.02 16.16
C PRO A 8 1.23 -4.92 16.73
N LYS A 9 1.78 -4.10 17.62
CA LYS A 9 1.07 -2.93 18.17
C LYS A 9 1.14 -1.76 17.19
N GLN A 10 0.10 -0.92 17.19
CA GLN A 10 -0.05 0.19 16.26
C GLN A 10 1.03 1.28 16.40
N ASP A 11 1.59 1.44 17.60
CA ASP A 11 2.60 2.46 17.90
C ASP A 11 4.03 2.09 17.45
N GLY A 12 4.23 0.89 16.89
CA GLY A 12 5.55 0.39 16.49
C GLY A 12 6.01 0.78 15.08
N ILE A 13 5.22 1.58 14.35
CA ILE A 13 5.50 1.88 12.93
C ILE A 13 5.89 3.36 12.72
N THR A 14 7.00 3.58 12.04
CA THR A 14 7.41 4.92 11.61
C THR A 14 6.53 5.40 10.47
N ARG A 15 5.89 6.57 10.66
CA ARG A 15 4.98 7.17 9.66
C ARG A 15 5.34 8.60 9.26
N ASN A 16 6.42 9.13 9.84
CA ASN A 16 6.86 10.49 9.57
C ASN A 16 7.21 10.65 8.07
N PRO A 17 6.72 11.70 7.40
CA PRO A 17 7.18 12.06 6.07
C PRO A 17 8.70 12.26 6.06
N PHE A 18 9.35 12.00 4.92
CA PHE A 18 10.77 12.29 4.78
C PHE A 18 11.00 13.81 4.86
N PRO A 19 12.11 14.27 5.46
CA PRO A 19 12.40 15.68 5.63
C PRO A 19 12.41 16.42 4.30
N ASN A 20 11.91 17.67 4.29
CA ASN A 20 11.83 18.55 3.12
C ASN A 20 11.16 17.89 1.89
N SER A 21 10.29 16.92 2.12
CA SER A 21 9.55 16.26 1.06
C SER A 21 8.08 16.11 1.42
N LYS A 22 7.23 16.12 0.40
CA LYS A 22 5.82 15.81 0.53
C LYS A 22 5.42 14.71 -0.43
N LYS A 23 4.49 13.87 0.01
CA LYS A 23 3.84 12.89 -0.86
C LYS A 23 2.96 13.62 -1.86
N ILE A 24 3.07 13.24 -3.12
CA ILE A 24 2.17 13.70 -4.19
C ILE A 24 1.61 12.48 -4.92
N TYR A 25 0.51 12.68 -5.64
CA TYR A 25 -0.11 11.65 -6.46
C TYR A 25 -0.26 12.16 -7.88
N VAL A 26 0.30 11.43 -8.83
CA VAL A 26 0.16 11.72 -10.26
C VAL A 26 -0.95 10.85 -10.83
N GLU A 27 -1.94 11.48 -11.44
CA GLU A 27 -3.10 10.78 -12.01
C GLU A 27 -2.76 10.15 -13.36
N GLY A 28 -3.31 8.96 -13.61
CA GLY A 28 -3.21 8.28 -14.89
C GLY A 28 -4.03 8.97 -15.98
N LYS A 29 -3.49 9.06 -17.20
CA LYS A 29 -4.21 9.66 -18.35
C LYS A 29 -5.31 8.76 -18.89
N ILE A 30 -5.02 7.46 -19.04
CA ILE A 30 -5.97 6.46 -19.57
C ILE A 30 -6.95 6.00 -18.49
N HIS A 31 -6.47 5.91 -17.25
CA HIS A 31 -7.23 5.48 -16.09
C HIS A 31 -7.10 6.53 -14.98
N PRO A 32 -7.98 7.55 -14.95
CA PRO A 32 -7.91 8.67 -14.00
C PRO A 32 -8.04 8.25 -12.53
N GLN A 33 -8.66 7.09 -12.25
CA GLN A 33 -8.75 6.53 -10.91
C GLN A 33 -7.39 6.06 -10.36
N ILE A 34 -6.39 5.87 -11.22
CA ILE A 34 -5.06 5.42 -10.82
C ILE A 34 -4.23 6.62 -10.37
N LYS A 35 -3.78 6.57 -9.12
CA LYS A 35 -2.93 7.57 -8.49
C LYS A 35 -1.57 6.99 -8.19
N VAL A 36 -0.56 7.41 -8.96
CA VAL A 36 0.83 6.97 -8.79
C VAL A 36 1.47 7.82 -7.70
N ALA A 37 1.86 7.17 -6.60
CA ALA A 37 2.54 7.85 -5.51
C ALA A 37 3.95 8.27 -5.92
N MET A 38 4.24 9.55 -5.76
CA MET A 38 5.57 10.14 -5.92
C MET A 38 5.87 10.98 -4.68
N ARG A 39 7.10 11.46 -4.57
CA ARG A 39 7.47 12.46 -3.57
C ARG A 39 8.13 13.65 -4.25
N GLU A 40 7.76 14.83 -3.79
CA GLU A 40 8.31 16.10 -4.24
C GLU A 40 9.25 16.63 -3.16
N ILE A 41 10.52 16.88 -3.50
CA ILE A 41 11.57 17.35 -2.60
C ILE A 41 11.80 18.83 -2.84
N SER A 42 11.62 19.64 -1.80
CA SER A 42 11.91 21.07 -1.84
C SER A 42 13.42 21.31 -1.76
N LEU A 43 13.94 22.12 -2.68
CA LEU A 43 15.35 22.50 -2.72
C LEU A 43 15.54 23.88 -2.08
N SER A 44 16.69 24.11 -1.45
CA SER A 44 17.08 25.45 -0.98
C SER A 44 17.41 26.35 -2.17
N ASP A 45 17.16 27.65 -2.05
CA ASP A 45 17.54 28.65 -3.05
C ASP A 45 19.04 28.59 -3.40
N THR A 46 19.35 28.78 -4.68
CA THR A 46 20.72 28.98 -5.14
C THR A 46 21.16 30.40 -4.77
N THR A 47 22.27 30.52 -4.03
CA THR A 47 22.84 31.83 -3.65
C THR A 47 24.00 32.18 -4.55
N ASP A 48 23.92 33.30 -5.25
CA ASP A 48 25.00 33.84 -6.07
C ASP A 48 26.19 34.26 -5.20
N SER A 49 27.40 33.82 -5.56
CA SER A 49 28.60 34.00 -4.73
C SER A 49 29.03 35.46 -4.63
N MET A 50 28.82 36.23 -5.70
CA MET A 50 29.30 37.61 -5.86
C MET A 50 28.27 38.65 -5.43
N THR A 51 26.99 38.44 -5.78
CA THR A 51 25.89 39.38 -5.53
C THR A 51 25.06 39.03 -4.30
N LYS A 52 25.24 37.83 -3.71
CA LYS A 52 24.41 37.27 -2.63
C LYS A 52 22.91 37.16 -2.96
N LYS A 53 22.54 37.35 -4.23
CA LYS A 53 21.17 37.18 -4.70
C LYS A 53 20.75 35.72 -4.55
N LYS A 54 19.55 35.49 -4.05
CA LYS A 54 18.93 34.16 -3.96
C LYS A 54 17.99 33.94 -5.14
N THR A 55 18.09 32.77 -5.76
CA THR A 55 17.21 32.32 -6.83
C THR A 55 16.53 31.02 -6.39
N PRO A 56 15.18 30.97 -6.36
CA PRO A 56 14.47 29.77 -5.95
C PRO A 56 14.72 28.62 -6.93
N ASN A 57 14.80 27.41 -6.40
CA ASN A 57 14.93 26.19 -7.19
C ASN A 57 13.60 25.45 -7.24
N GLU A 58 13.22 24.98 -8.43
CA GLU A 58 12.04 24.13 -8.57
C GLU A 58 12.22 22.81 -7.82
N PRO A 59 11.15 22.26 -7.24
CA PRO A 59 11.24 21.04 -6.48
C PRO A 59 11.48 19.83 -7.39
N VAL A 60 12.16 18.80 -6.87
CA VAL A 60 12.47 17.58 -7.62
C VAL A 60 11.46 16.50 -7.28
N THR A 61 10.76 16.01 -8.29
CA THR A 61 9.83 14.88 -8.17
C THR A 61 10.54 13.56 -8.40
N VAL A 62 10.45 12.64 -7.43
CA VAL A 62 11.06 11.30 -7.52
C VAL A 62 10.05 10.21 -7.15
N TYR A 63 10.34 8.98 -7.59
CA TYR A 63 9.54 7.81 -7.25
C TYR A 63 9.57 7.54 -5.74
N ASP A 64 8.43 7.12 -5.19
CA ASP A 64 8.28 6.87 -3.76
C ASP A 64 7.80 5.43 -3.45
N THR A 65 8.73 4.63 -2.93
CA THR A 65 8.51 3.22 -2.53
C THR A 65 8.12 3.05 -1.06
N SER A 66 7.94 4.13 -0.30
CA SER A 66 7.65 4.08 1.16
C SER A 66 6.31 3.44 1.55
N GLY A 67 5.68 2.70 0.63
CA GLY A 67 4.46 1.96 0.88
C GLY A 67 3.23 2.87 0.89
N GLY A 68 3.21 3.90 0.03
CA GLY A 68 2.03 4.74 -0.25
C GLY A 68 1.38 5.31 1.02
N PRO A 69 0.29 4.71 1.53
CA PRO A 69 -0.45 5.19 2.69
C PRO A 69 0.32 5.22 4.03
N TYR A 70 1.47 4.55 4.17
CA TYR A 70 2.22 4.59 5.45
C TYR A 70 2.81 5.97 5.77
N THR A 71 3.31 6.67 4.74
CA THR A 71 3.92 8.00 4.83
C THR A 71 2.98 9.13 4.39
N ASP A 72 1.74 8.80 4.00
CA ASP A 72 0.71 9.80 3.71
C ASP A 72 0.04 10.25 5.03
N PRO A 73 0.18 11.52 5.45
CA PRO A 73 -0.43 12.02 6.67
C PRO A 73 -1.96 12.01 6.61
N ASN A 74 -2.56 12.00 5.43
CA ASN A 74 -4.01 12.02 5.24
C ASN A 74 -4.64 10.62 5.33
N LYS A 75 -3.84 9.55 5.40
CA LYS A 75 -4.33 8.18 5.47
C LYS A 75 -4.31 7.68 6.91
N LYS A 76 -5.44 7.15 7.38
CA LYS A 76 -5.49 6.40 8.65
C LYS A 76 -5.01 4.97 8.40
N ILE A 77 -3.95 4.56 9.09
CA ILE A 77 -3.41 3.20 9.01
C ILE A 77 -3.86 2.41 10.22
N ASP A 78 -4.51 1.28 9.94
CA ASP A 78 -4.76 0.23 10.91
C ASP A 78 -4.06 -1.04 10.40
N ILE A 79 -3.03 -1.46 11.13
CA ILE A 79 -2.22 -2.64 10.79
C ILE A 79 -3.02 -3.94 10.90
N HIS A 80 -4.09 -3.98 11.71
CA HIS A 80 -4.96 -5.15 11.84
C HIS A 80 -5.99 -5.24 10.71
N ALA A 81 -6.39 -4.09 10.14
CA ALA A 81 -7.28 -4.01 8.99
C ALA A 81 -6.55 -4.05 7.64
N GLY A 82 -5.25 -3.75 7.62
CA GLY A 82 -4.46 -3.66 6.40
C GLY A 82 -4.66 -2.35 5.65
N ILE A 83 -4.06 -2.24 4.46
CA ILE A 83 -4.15 -1.04 3.61
C ILE A 83 -5.34 -1.08 2.65
N GLU A 84 -5.74 0.11 2.18
CA GLU A 84 -6.76 0.28 1.15
C GLU A 84 -6.42 -0.52 -0.12
N ARG A 85 -7.37 -1.31 -0.61
CA ARG A 85 -7.21 -2.19 -1.78
C ARG A 85 -7.47 -1.44 -3.08
N ILE A 86 -6.66 -0.42 -3.35
CA ILE A 86 -6.82 0.49 -4.51
C ILE A 86 -6.85 -0.23 -5.88
N ARG A 87 -6.37 -1.47 -5.95
CA ARG A 87 -6.29 -2.28 -7.18
C ARG A 87 -7.52 -3.17 -7.40
N GLU A 88 -8.41 -3.28 -6.41
CA GLU A 88 -9.47 -4.29 -6.44
C GLU A 88 -10.51 -4.02 -7.53
N SER A 89 -10.93 -2.76 -7.70
CA SER A 89 -11.92 -2.37 -8.70
C SER A 89 -11.47 -2.72 -10.11
N TRP A 90 -10.29 -2.25 -10.52
CA TRP A 90 -9.80 -2.50 -11.87
C TRP A 90 -9.45 -3.97 -12.11
N ILE A 91 -9.23 -4.78 -11.05
CA ILE A 91 -9.03 -6.23 -11.20
C ILE A 91 -10.36 -6.90 -11.53
N LYS A 92 -11.44 -6.50 -10.85
CA LYS A 92 -12.80 -7.01 -11.14
C LYS A 92 -13.29 -6.56 -12.52
N GLU A 93 -13.02 -5.31 -12.90
CA GLU A 93 -13.45 -4.72 -14.17
C GLU A 93 -12.88 -5.44 -15.41
N ARG A 94 -11.73 -6.11 -15.30
CA ARG A 94 -11.18 -6.93 -16.40
C ARG A 94 -12.06 -8.14 -16.75
N GLY A 95 -12.93 -8.58 -15.84
CA GLY A 95 -13.83 -9.71 -16.05
C GLY A 95 -13.15 -11.08 -16.12
N ASP A 96 -11.85 -11.17 -15.83
CA ASP A 96 -11.01 -12.37 -15.92
C ASP A 96 -10.94 -13.18 -14.61
N VAL A 97 -11.47 -12.63 -13.52
CA VAL A 97 -11.44 -13.24 -12.18
C VAL A 97 -12.82 -13.64 -11.65
N GLU A 98 -12.83 -14.61 -10.75
CA GLU A 98 -13.96 -14.99 -9.90
C GLU A 98 -13.51 -15.06 -8.43
N GLN A 99 -14.39 -14.67 -7.51
CA GLN A 99 -14.15 -14.77 -6.07
C GLN A 99 -14.55 -16.17 -5.60
N LEU A 100 -13.68 -16.81 -4.83
CA LEU A 100 -13.94 -18.12 -4.25
C LEU A 100 -14.80 -18.00 -2.99
N ASP A 101 -15.61 -19.02 -2.71
CA ASP A 101 -16.40 -19.08 -1.50
C ASP A 101 -15.59 -19.42 -0.25
N THR A 102 -14.51 -20.17 -0.43
CA THR A 102 -13.60 -20.63 0.62
C THR A 102 -12.15 -20.57 0.13
N PHE A 103 -11.19 -20.71 1.04
CA PHE A 103 -9.80 -20.88 0.64
C PHE A 103 -9.62 -22.26 0.00
N SER A 104 -8.88 -22.32 -1.10
CA SER A 104 -8.62 -23.58 -1.80
C SER A 104 -7.59 -24.46 -1.09
N SER A 105 -6.86 -23.93 -0.11
CA SER A 105 -5.83 -24.66 0.65
C SER A 105 -6.43 -25.28 1.91
N GLU A 106 -6.28 -26.59 2.04
CA GLU A 106 -6.67 -27.33 3.24
C GLU A 106 -5.97 -26.79 4.50
N TYR A 107 -4.66 -26.57 4.42
CA TYR A 107 -3.87 -26.00 5.53
C TYR A 107 -4.39 -24.63 5.98
N CYS A 108 -4.78 -23.78 5.02
CA CYS A 108 -5.34 -22.46 5.34
C CYS A 108 -6.66 -22.60 6.10
N ASN A 109 -7.56 -23.46 5.64
CA ASN A 109 -8.85 -23.70 6.30
C ASN A 109 -8.68 -24.32 7.71
N GLN A 110 -7.78 -25.29 7.88
CA GLN A 110 -7.46 -25.86 9.20
C GLN A 110 -6.98 -24.78 10.17
N ARG A 111 -6.04 -23.93 9.73
CA ARG A 111 -5.49 -22.82 10.52
C ARG A 111 -6.49 -21.70 10.79
N LEU A 112 -7.51 -21.51 9.94
CA LEU A 112 -8.61 -20.56 10.13
C LEU A 112 -9.68 -21.07 11.12
N ASN A 113 -9.81 -22.38 11.27
CA ASN A 113 -10.76 -22.99 12.22
C ASN A 113 -10.16 -23.20 13.62
N ASP A 114 -8.84 -23.10 13.77
CA ASP A 114 -8.14 -23.28 15.04
C ASP A 114 -8.24 -22.04 15.96
N LYS A 115 -9.13 -22.09 16.96
CA LYS A 115 -9.36 -20.98 17.92
C LYS A 115 -8.11 -20.59 18.72
N SER A 116 -7.12 -21.49 18.88
CA SER A 116 -5.91 -21.18 19.63
C SER A 116 -5.10 -20.05 18.98
N LEU A 117 -5.29 -19.82 17.68
CA LEU A 117 -4.58 -18.83 16.87
C LEU A 117 -5.30 -17.48 16.78
N ASP A 118 -6.49 -17.31 17.39
CA ASP A 118 -7.29 -16.10 17.26
C ASP A 118 -6.54 -14.83 17.65
N HIS A 119 -5.72 -14.89 18.70
CA HIS A 119 -4.89 -13.78 19.18
C HIS A 119 -3.79 -13.31 18.20
N MET A 120 -3.48 -14.11 17.17
CA MET A 120 -2.51 -13.76 16.12
C MET A 120 -3.18 -13.36 14.81
N ARG A 121 -4.50 -13.50 14.67
CA ARG A 121 -5.20 -13.28 13.40
C ARG A 121 -5.41 -11.80 13.12
N PHE A 122 -5.17 -11.43 11.87
CA PHE A 122 -5.64 -10.16 11.32
C PHE A 122 -7.16 -10.23 11.11
N SER A 123 -7.86 -9.12 11.36
CA SER A 123 -9.32 -9.04 11.22
C SER A 123 -9.79 -9.08 9.76
N LEU A 124 -8.86 -8.88 8.81
CA LEU A 124 -9.17 -8.83 7.39
C LEU A 124 -9.41 -10.23 6.79
N GLN A 125 -10.63 -10.74 6.94
CA GLN A 125 -11.07 -11.98 6.29
C GLN A 125 -11.68 -11.68 4.91
N LYS A 126 -10.85 -11.51 3.89
CA LYS A 126 -11.30 -11.40 2.49
C LYS A 126 -11.06 -12.72 1.76
N LYS A 127 -12.09 -13.18 1.03
CA LYS A 127 -11.99 -14.41 0.26
C LYS A 127 -11.07 -14.23 -0.95
N PRO A 128 -10.29 -15.25 -1.32
CA PRO A 128 -9.36 -15.15 -2.44
C PRO A 128 -10.11 -15.06 -3.78
N MET A 129 -9.46 -14.45 -4.78
CA MET A 129 -9.91 -14.45 -6.17
C MET A 129 -9.00 -15.36 -6.99
N ARG A 130 -9.56 -16.04 -7.99
CA ARG A 130 -8.81 -16.81 -9.00
C ARG A 130 -9.21 -16.41 -10.40
N ALA A 131 -8.37 -16.75 -11.39
CA ALA A 131 -8.77 -16.63 -12.80
C ALA A 131 -9.93 -17.58 -13.10
N LYS A 132 -10.88 -17.13 -13.93
CA LYS A 132 -11.94 -17.98 -14.47
C LYS A 132 -11.36 -19.10 -15.33
N THR A 133 -12.09 -20.21 -15.44
CA THR A 133 -11.71 -21.33 -16.31
C THR A 133 -11.46 -20.86 -17.74
N GLY A 134 -10.32 -21.25 -18.31
CA GLY A 134 -9.91 -20.88 -19.67
C GLY A 134 -9.28 -19.48 -19.83
N GLN A 135 -9.22 -18.67 -18.77
CA GLN A 135 -8.57 -17.35 -18.82
C GLN A 135 -7.10 -17.40 -18.40
N LYS A 136 -6.28 -16.51 -18.99
CA LYS A 136 -4.85 -16.41 -18.67
C LYS A 136 -4.65 -15.87 -17.26
N ARG A 137 -3.73 -16.49 -16.52
CA ARG A 137 -3.25 -15.97 -15.23
C ARG A 137 -2.27 -14.84 -15.51
N ASN A 138 -2.75 -13.59 -15.42
CA ASN A 138 -1.87 -12.44 -15.50
C ASN A 138 -1.12 -12.26 -14.17
N PRO A 139 0.16 -11.88 -14.18
CA PRO A 139 0.96 -11.66 -12.96
C PRO A 139 0.41 -10.53 -12.06
N ILE A 140 -0.58 -9.78 -12.56
CA ILE A 140 -1.26 -8.67 -11.89
C ILE A 140 -2.49 -9.17 -11.09
N THR A 141 -2.91 -10.43 -11.27
CA THR A 141 -4.07 -11.04 -10.59
C THR A 141 -3.67 -11.55 -9.20
N LEU A 142 -4.30 -10.96 -8.17
CA LEU A 142 -3.96 -11.01 -6.74
C LEU A 142 -3.65 -12.40 -6.14
N ARG A 143 -2.65 -12.43 -5.25
CA ARG A 143 -2.60 -13.30 -4.06
C ARG A 143 -3.40 -12.67 -2.93
#